data_AF-A0A1G6YFE1-F1
#
_entry.id   AF-A0A1G6YFE1-F1
#
_cell.length_a   1.000
_cell.length_b   1.000
_cell.length_c   1.000
_cell.angle_alpha   90.00
_cell.angle_beta   90.00
_cell.angle_gamma   90.00
#
_symmetry.space_group_name_H-M   'P 1'
#
loop_
_entity.id
_entity.type
_entity.pdbx_description
1 polymer ?
#
loop_
_entity_poly.entity_id
_entity_poly.type
_entity_poly.pdbx_seq_one_letter_code
_entity_poly.pdbx_strand_id
1 'polypeptide(L)'
;VFAVERLESIDDVARRVRSASAAAFVSPTIHSVKSTEASRGYSVRQEVEALPQKYEAGHVVAICSHAALLMSDFTNFHGWHLVVDEVPGVLHSEEIASKCDVEFFARHYELTPVDQKWSSVTLTDQGLAIDGSDLAMDDSHRHLRAFHQRVVEASRGGDTVRSVICNLQSWPEMAQDNLKWVWWSVFSIHQLEAFRSIKFLGNAFTQSLSYKILRKRANLQPGDNRRPVQWKSFSKNRVRAFAKRNVHVRYFATRNAACSHFATDVGLRHRKQIGEYVASQVAAEHMIWTCNKLKDVVADPLFEALPATSYLRPRQAGTDAYMDRSHALIIYASKPSRNMRSVLDHLRLDDSDWVISNEYETILQFVTRTSVRDPANAQDVTIWVYNKDQATYLMDYLATLRHVTADIDLIDLGLVFEASNPGGRPKISRTPDEAAALAQEQRDRKARTERERRKKLKEARFVAGQPLRPRGRPRKAA
;
A
#
# COMPACT_ATOMS: atom_id res chain seq x y z
N VAL A 1 -6.13 -21.18 9.93
CA VAL A 1 -6.20 -19.73 9.64
C VAL A 1 -5.95 -19.50 8.16
N PHE A 2 -6.79 -18.69 7.53
CA PHE A 2 -6.66 -18.27 6.14
C PHE A 2 -6.58 -16.73 6.11
N ALA A 3 -5.44 -16.19 5.70
CA ALA A 3 -5.21 -14.74 5.65
C ALA A 3 -5.37 -14.23 4.22
N VAL A 4 -6.11 -13.12 4.05
CA VAL A 4 -6.36 -12.49 2.73
C VAL A 4 -5.93 -11.03 2.74
N GLU A 5 -5.56 -10.47 1.59
CA GLU A 5 -5.15 -9.05 1.52
C GLU A 5 -6.30 -8.08 1.87
N ARG A 6 -7.51 -8.35 1.39
CA ARG A 6 -8.64 -7.42 1.45
C ARG A 6 -9.74 -7.87 2.39
N LEU A 7 -10.34 -6.92 3.11
CA LEU A 7 -11.47 -7.17 4.00
C LEU A 7 -12.70 -7.68 3.24
N GLU A 8 -12.96 -7.16 2.03
CA GLU A 8 -14.11 -7.60 1.23
C GLU A 8 -13.98 -9.07 0.80
N SER A 9 -12.75 -9.57 0.62
CA SER A 9 -12.49 -10.96 0.23
C SER A 9 -12.76 -11.98 1.34
N ILE A 10 -12.90 -11.54 2.60
CA ILE A 10 -13.14 -12.45 3.74
C ILE A 10 -14.45 -13.22 3.54
N ASP A 11 -15.53 -12.51 3.17
CA ASP A 11 -16.84 -13.11 3.00
C ASP A 11 -16.88 -14.01 1.75
N ASP A 12 -16.16 -13.63 0.69
CA ASP A 12 -16.03 -14.43 -0.54
C ASP A 12 -15.29 -15.74 -0.29
N VAL A 13 -14.17 -15.69 0.43
CA VAL A 13 -13.44 -16.90 0.83
C VAL A 13 -14.31 -17.75 1.76
N ALA A 14 -15.04 -17.15 2.70
CA ALA A 14 -15.96 -17.90 3.57
C ALA A 14 -17.02 -18.65 2.75
N ARG A 15 -17.62 -18.01 1.73
CA ARG A 15 -18.58 -18.68 0.81
C ARG A 15 -17.93 -19.80 0.01
N ARG A 16 -16.71 -19.60 -0.49
CA ARG A 16 -15.97 -20.63 -1.24
C ARG A 16 -15.60 -21.83 -0.36
N VAL A 17 -15.19 -21.58 0.89
CA VAL A 17 -14.92 -22.64 1.87
C VAL A 17 -16.21 -23.41 2.16
N ARG A 18 -17.34 -22.76 2.46
CA ARG A 18 -18.63 -23.44 2.65
C ARG A 18 -18.99 -24.35 1.47
N SER A 19 -18.86 -23.83 0.25
CA SER A 19 -19.17 -24.58 -0.96
C SER A 19 -18.26 -25.80 -1.16
N ALA A 20 -16.95 -25.62 -0.95
CA ALA A 20 -15.97 -26.70 -1.05
C ALA A 20 -16.16 -27.76 0.06
N SER A 21 -16.50 -27.33 1.27
CA SER A 21 -16.77 -28.20 2.41
C SER A 21 -18.04 -29.04 2.19
N ALA A 22 -19.11 -28.44 1.67
CA ALA A 22 -20.32 -29.16 1.28
C ALA A 22 -20.02 -30.23 0.22
N ALA A 23 -19.25 -29.88 -0.82
CA ALA A 23 -18.85 -30.83 -1.86
C ALA A 23 -17.95 -31.97 -1.35
N ALA A 24 -17.22 -31.73 -0.25
CA ALA A 24 -16.37 -32.72 0.41
C ALA A 24 -17.07 -33.50 1.52
N PHE A 25 -18.37 -33.25 1.77
CA PHE A 25 -19.13 -33.80 2.89
C PHE A 25 -18.47 -33.55 4.27
N VAL A 26 -17.87 -32.36 4.44
CA VAL A 26 -17.29 -31.89 5.71
C VAL A 26 -18.02 -30.63 6.17
N SER A 27 -18.20 -30.46 7.48
CA SER A 27 -18.88 -29.29 8.06
C SER A 27 -17.97 -28.52 9.02
N PRO A 28 -16.98 -27.76 8.53
CA PRO A 28 -16.14 -26.97 9.41
C PRO A 28 -16.88 -25.74 9.95
N THR A 29 -16.54 -25.34 11.17
CA THR A 29 -16.92 -24.01 11.69
C THR A 29 -16.11 -22.95 10.95
N ILE A 30 -16.79 -22.00 10.32
CA ILE A 30 -16.13 -20.93 9.57
C ILE A 30 -16.27 -19.63 10.36
N HIS A 31 -15.15 -19.08 10.80
CA HIS A 31 -15.07 -17.91 11.65
C HIS A 31 -14.42 -16.74 10.89
N SER A 32 -15.21 -15.75 10.50
CA SER A 32 -14.71 -14.57 9.78
C SER A 32 -14.33 -13.46 10.76
N VAL A 33 -13.05 -13.10 10.83
CA VAL A 33 -12.54 -12.02 11.68
C VAL A 33 -12.42 -10.74 10.87
N LYS A 34 -13.29 -9.76 11.12
CA LYS A 34 -13.29 -8.45 10.43
C LYS A 34 -13.69 -7.32 11.37
N SER A 35 -13.07 -6.15 11.18
CA SER A 35 -13.51 -4.93 11.86
C SER A 35 -14.85 -4.50 11.26
N THR A 36 -15.95 -4.67 12.01
CA THR A 36 -17.26 -4.09 11.64
C THR A 36 -17.58 -2.91 12.53
N GLU A 37 -18.36 -1.94 12.02
CA GLU A 37 -18.83 -0.80 12.83
C GLU A 37 -19.63 -1.24 14.07
N ALA A 38 -20.24 -2.42 14.03
CA ALA A 38 -21.02 -3.01 15.13
C ALA A 38 -20.17 -3.67 16.22
N SER A 39 -18.89 -3.99 15.95
CA SER A 39 -18.00 -4.70 16.87
C SER A 39 -17.01 -3.76 17.59
N ARG A 40 -17.47 -2.57 18.00
CA ARG A 40 -16.67 -1.50 18.63
C ARG A 40 -16.03 -1.85 20.00
N GLY A 41 -16.17 -3.08 20.50
CA GLY A 41 -15.64 -3.51 21.80
C GLY A 41 -14.42 -4.43 21.78
N TYR A 42 -14.16 -5.16 20.68
CA TYR A 42 -13.04 -6.10 20.58
C TYR A 42 -12.09 -5.69 19.47
N SER A 43 -10.78 -5.64 19.76
CA SER A 43 -9.81 -5.45 18.68
C SER A 43 -9.74 -6.72 17.82
N VAL A 44 -9.70 -6.54 16.49
CA VAL A 44 -9.50 -7.63 15.50
C VAL A 44 -8.31 -8.51 15.90
N ARG A 45 -7.27 -7.90 16.44
CA ARG A 45 -6.09 -8.57 17.01
C ARG A 45 -6.47 -9.54 18.13
N GLN A 46 -7.12 -9.05 19.19
CA GLN A 46 -7.55 -9.89 20.32
C GLN A 46 -8.46 -11.02 19.88
N GLU A 47 -9.33 -10.79 18.89
CA GLU A 47 -10.19 -11.83 18.35
C GLU A 47 -9.40 -12.93 17.65
N VAL A 48 -8.37 -12.58 16.86
CA VAL A 48 -7.44 -13.57 16.28
C VAL A 48 -6.70 -14.32 17.39
N GLU A 49 -6.09 -13.60 18.32
CA GLU A 49 -5.28 -14.18 19.41
C GLU A 49 -6.09 -15.14 20.30
N ALA A 50 -7.39 -14.91 20.47
CA ALA A 50 -8.29 -15.76 21.26
C ALA A 50 -8.76 -17.03 20.53
N LEU A 51 -8.51 -17.19 19.21
CA LEU A 51 -9.03 -18.32 18.44
C LEU A 51 -8.64 -19.71 18.99
N PRO A 52 -7.37 -19.97 19.40
CA PRO A 52 -7.00 -21.28 19.92
C PRO A 52 -7.72 -21.65 21.22
N GLN A 53 -7.98 -20.66 22.09
CA GLN A 53 -8.73 -20.85 23.34
C GLN A 53 -10.23 -21.01 23.09
N LYS A 54 -10.77 -20.25 22.13
CA LYS A 54 -12.19 -20.32 21.76
C LYS A 54 -12.55 -21.66 21.10
N TYR A 55 -11.62 -22.25 20.37
CA TYR A 55 -11.83 -23.46 19.58
C TYR A 55 -10.77 -24.51 19.92
N GLU A 56 -10.92 -25.15 21.09
CA GLU A 56 -10.03 -26.23 21.54
C GLU A 56 -10.19 -27.52 20.72
N ALA A 57 -11.37 -27.75 20.14
CA ALA A 57 -11.68 -28.93 19.33
C ALA A 57 -12.55 -28.60 18.11
N GLY A 58 -12.54 -29.51 17.14
CA GLY A 58 -13.33 -29.42 15.90
C GLY A 58 -12.53 -28.91 14.69
N HIS A 59 -13.15 -28.99 13.50
CA HIS A 59 -12.55 -28.49 12.27
C HIS A 59 -12.95 -27.02 12.07
N VAL A 60 -12.03 -26.10 12.36
CA VAL A 60 -12.30 -24.65 12.28
C VAL A 60 -11.47 -24.00 11.18
N VAL A 61 -12.14 -23.17 10.37
CA VAL A 61 -11.50 -22.30 9.38
C VAL A 61 -11.73 -20.86 9.79
N ALA A 62 -10.75 -20.27 10.46
CA ALA A 62 -10.72 -18.85 10.74
C ALA A 62 -10.14 -18.06 9.55
N ILE A 63 -10.81 -16.99 9.14
CA ILE A 63 -10.41 -16.14 8.00
C ILE A 63 -10.15 -14.73 8.53
N CYS A 64 -8.98 -14.16 8.24
CA CYS A 64 -8.57 -12.82 8.69
C CYS A 64 -7.85 -12.04 7.57
N SER A 65 -7.60 -10.75 7.78
CA SER A 65 -6.83 -9.95 6.84
C SER A 65 -5.31 -10.09 7.05
N HIS A 66 -4.52 -9.72 6.04
CA HIS A 66 -3.06 -9.57 6.18
C HIS A 66 -2.71 -8.58 7.29
N ALA A 67 -3.45 -7.49 7.44
CA ALA A 67 -3.22 -6.54 8.53
C ALA A 67 -3.40 -7.22 9.90
N ALA A 68 -4.44 -8.03 10.08
CA ALA A 68 -4.64 -8.80 11.31
C ALA A 68 -3.52 -9.82 11.52
N LEU A 69 -3.13 -10.55 10.47
CA LEU A 69 -2.00 -11.47 10.49
C LEU A 69 -0.71 -10.78 10.96
N LEU A 70 -0.41 -9.58 10.47
CA LEU A 70 0.86 -8.92 10.76
C LEU A 70 0.91 -8.25 12.14
N MET A 71 -0.24 -8.13 12.84
CA MET A 71 -0.37 -7.48 14.14
C MET A 71 -0.62 -8.43 15.32
N SER A 72 -1.00 -9.68 15.04
CA SER A 72 -1.41 -10.63 16.08
C SER A 72 -0.25 -11.48 16.59
N ASP A 73 -0.31 -11.86 17.86
CA ASP A 73 0.53 -12.88 18.44
C ASP A 73 -0.03 -14.28 18.13
N PHE A 74 0.81 -15.17 17.60
CA PHE A 74 0.42 -16.54 17.26
C PHE A 74 1.04 -17.60 18.17
N THR A 75 1.69 -17.22 19.28
CA THR A 75 2.38 -18.16 20.18
C THR A 75 1.51 -19.36 20.58
N ASN A 76 0.18 -19.18 20.72
CA ASN A 76 -0.75 -20.24 21.11
C ASN A 76 -1.35 -21.07 19.95
N PHE A 77 -0.90 -20.90 18.71
CA PHE A 77 -1.48 -21.57 17.52
C PHE A 77 -0.91 -22.95 17.21
N HIS A 78 -0.39 -23.66 18.22
CA HIS A 78 0.09 -25.02 18.07
C HIS A 78 -0.98 -25.95 17.46
N GLY A 79 -0.59 -26.73 16.45
CA GLY A 79 -1.49 -27.63 15.72
C GLY A 79 -2.32 -26.96 14.61
N TRP A 80 -2.43 -25.64 14.58
CA TRP A 80 -3.14 -24.92 13.52
C TRP A 80 -2.32 -24.86 12.23
N HIS A 81 -3.02 -24.72 11.10
CA HIS A 81 -2.41 -24.49 9.79
C HIS A 81 -2.69 -23.05 9.33
N LEU A 82 -1.69 -22.41 8.74
CA LEU A 82 -1.80 -21.08 8.14
C LEU A 82 -1.69 -21.14 6.62
N VAL A 83 -2.64 -20.50 5.94
CA VAL A 83 -2.58 -20.20 4.51
C VAL A 83 -2.66 -18.69 4.34
N VAL A 84 -1.72 -18.12 3.60
CA VAL A 84 -1.67 -16.69 3.26
C VAL A 84 -1.92 -16.56 1.77
N ASP A 85 -3.02 -15.92 1.40
CA ASP A 85 -3.42 -15.67 0.02
C ASP A 85 -2.96 -14.30 -0.45
N GLU A 86 -2.31 -14.24 -1.61
CA GLU A 86 -1.51 -13.12 -2.09
C GLU A 86 -0.22 -12.86 -1.26
N VAL A 87 0.63 -11.95 -1.74
CA VAL A 87 1.89 -11.61 -1.06
C VAL A 87 1.61 -10.59 0.05
N PRO A 88 1.88 -10.90 1.35
CA PRO A 88 1.67 -9.93 2.42
C PRO A 88 2.74 -8.82 2.37
N GLY A 89 2.34 -7.59 2.70
CA GLY A 89 3.27 -6.47 2.87
C GLY A 89 3.97 -6.54 4.22
N VAL A 90 5.17 -7.13 4.27
CA VAL A 90 5.90 -7.37 5.53
C VAL A 90 6.65 -6.14 6.05
N LEU A 91 6.94 -5.17 5.17
CA LEU A 91 7.55 -3.89 5.52
C LEU A 91 6.46 -2.88 5.83
N HIS A 92 6.45 -2.40 7.07
CA HIS A 92 5.66 -1.26 7.48
C HIS A 92 6.56 -0.04 7.53
N SER A 93 6.11 1.07 6.99
CA SER A 93 6.86 2.31 7.00
C SER A 93 5.92 3.49 6.87
N GLU A 94 6.27 4.61 7.49
CA GLU A 94 5.50 5.84 7.37
C GLU A 94 6.43 7.05 7.45
N GLU A 95 6.16 8.04 6.62
CA GLU A 95 6.80 9.36 6.69
C GLU A 95 5.96 10.27 7.59
N ILE A 96 6.56 10.79 8.64
CA ILE A 96 5.88 11.63 9.63
C ILE A 96 6.49 13.04 9.62
N ALA A 97 5.63 14.05 9.72
CA ALA A 97 6.00 15.42 10.03
C ALA A 97 5.41 15.79 11.40
N SER A 98 6.22 15.70 12.45
CA SER A 98 5.79 15.83 13.85
C SER A 98 6.61 16.87 14.62
N LYS A 99 6.89 18.02 13.98
CA LYS A 99 7.71 19.10 14.56
C LYS A 99 7.27 19.53 15.96
N CYS A 100 5.96 19.54 16.21
CA CYS A 100 5.39 19.98 17.48
C CYS A 100 5.40 18.90 18.57
N ASP A 101 5.79 17.66 18.24
CA ASP A 101 5.66 16.52 19.14
C ASP A 101 7.00 16.17 19.84
N VAL A 102 8.04 17.00 19.72
CA VAL A 102 9.40 16.72 20.26
C VAL A 102 9.36 16.32 21.74
N GLU A 103 8.64 17.08 22.57
CA GLU A 103 8.53 16.82 24.00
C GLU A 103 7.77 15.52 24.30
N PHE A 104 6.70 15.26 23.53
CA PHE A 104 5.96 14.01 23.61
C PHE A 104 6.88 12.82 23.29
N PHE A 105 7.64 12.90 22.21
CA PHE A 105 8.57 11.84 21.83
C PHE A 105 9.67 11.61 22.86
N ALA A 106 10.30 12.68 23.36
CA ALA A 106 11.33 12.60 24.38
C ALA A 106 10.83 12.02 25.72
N ARG A 107 9.54 12.18 26.02
CA ARG A 107 8.93 11.64 27.23
C ARG A 107 8.56 10.15 27.11
N HIS A 108 8.06 9.73 25.95
CA HIS A 108 7.45 8.40 25.78
C HIS A 108 8.32 7.38 25.04
N TYR A 109 9.41 7.82 24.39
CA TYR A 109 10.26 6.96 23.59
C TYR A 109 11.74 7.24 23.77
N GLU A 110 12.54 6.20 23.60
CA GLU A 110 14.00 6.25 23.59
C GLU A 110 14.54 5.89 22.21
N LEU A 111 15.66 6.52 21.85
CA LEU A 111 16.42 6.22 20.65
C LEU A 111 17.74 5.55 21.02
N THR A 112 17.97 4.37 20.47
CA THR A 112 19.27 3.70 20.52
C THR A 112 19.87 3.70 19.11
N PRO A 113 21.01 4.36 18.86
CA PRO A 113 21.65 4.36 17.55
C PRO A 113 21.95 2.93 17.07
N VAL A 114 21.54 2.62 15.84
CA VAL A 114 21.87 1.37 15.14
C VAL A 114 23.07 1.59 14.24
N ASP A 115 23.11 2.73 13.57
CA ASP A 115 24.23 3.23 12.79
C ASP A 115 24.19 4.78 12.75
N GLN A 116 25.01 5.41 11.92
CA GLN A 116 25.11 6.87 11.81
C GLN A 116 23.81 7.58 11.34
N LYS A 117 22.86 6.84 10.78
CA LYS A 117 21.64 7.37 10.16
C LYS A 117 20.37 6.83 10.81
N TRP A 118 20.43 5.64 11.39
CA TRP A 118 19.27 4.94 11.91
C TRP A 118 19.37 4.72 13.42
N SER A 119 18.23 4.82 14.09
CA SER A 119 18.06 4.50 15.51
C SER A 119 16.90 3.55 15.71
N SER A 120 17.05 2.62 16.64
CA SER A 120 15.96 1.80 17.15
C SER A 120 15.13 2.62 18.13
N VAL A 121 13.82 2.46 18.06
CA VAL A 121 12.86 3.10 18.95
C VAL A 121 12.37 2.10 19.98
N THR A 122 12.45 2.46 21.25
CA THR A 122 11.88 1.71 22.39
C THR A 122 10.95 2.62 23.19
N LEU A 123 10.09 2.03 24.03
CA LEU A 123 9.24 2.79 24.95
C LEU A 123 10.00 3.11 26.24
N THR A 124 9.75 4.30 26.80
CA THR A 124 10.06 4.58 28.20
C THR A 124 8.99 3.96 29.11
N ASP A 125 9.18 3.99 30.43
CA ASP A 125 8.15 3.60 31.40
C ASP A 125 6.84 4.40 31.20
N GLN A 126 6.95 5.69 30.85
CA GLN A 126 5.78 6.52 30.55
C GLN A 126 5.16 6.18 29.20
N GLY A 127 5.95 5.72 28.24
CA GLY A 127 5.45 5.19 26.97
C GLY A 127 4.67 3.89 27.14
N LEU A 128 5.11 3.01 28.04
CA LEU A 128 4.45 1.74 28.36
C LEU A 128 3.07 1.93 29.01
N ALA A 129 2.86 3.07 29.68
CA ALA A 129 1.58 3.40 30.31
C ALA A 129 0.51 3.89 29.32
N ILE A 130 0.87 4.21 28.08
CA ILE A 130 -0.06 4.65 27.03
C ILE A 130 -0.52 3.43 26.23
N ASP A 131 -1.82 3.33 25.97
CA ASP A 131 -2.36 2.42 24.97
C ASP A 131 -2.60 3.13 23.63
N GLY A 132 -2.58 2.38 22.53
CA GLY A 132 -2.91 2.90 21.21
C GLY A 132 -4.34 3.44 21.10
N SER A 133 -5.24 3.04 22.01
CA SER A 133 -6.59 3.59 22.13
C SER A 133 -6.60 5.02 22.70
N ASP A 134 -5.71 5.33 23.64
CA ASP A 134 -5.55 6.68 24.21
C ASP A 134 -5.16 7.68 23.10
N LEU A 135 -4.18 7.31 22.26
CA LEU A 135 -3.77 8.12 21.12
C LEU A 135 -4.85 8.23 20.04
N ALA A 136 -5.72 7.22 19.88
CA ALA A 136 -6.80 7.30 18.91
C ALA A 136 -7.84 8.37 19.29
N MET A 137 -8.09 8.52 20.59
CA MET A 137 -9.04 9.48 21.15
C MET A 137 -8.45 10.89 21.26
N ASP A 138 -7.13 11.03 21.30
CA ASP A 138 -6.44 12.32 21.29
C ASP A 138 -6.31 12.89 19.86
N ASP A 139 -7.04 13.97 19.56
CA ASP A 139 -6.96 14.67 18.27
C ASP A 139 -5.56 15.21 17.95
N SER A 140 -4.73 15.50 18.96
CA SER A 140 -3.39 16.06 18.77
C SER A 140 -2.33 15.01 18.38
N HIS A 141 -2.51 13.75 18.77
CA HIS A 141 -1.54 12.67 18.52
C HIS A 141 -2.11 11.47 17.75
N ARG A 142 -3.34 11.56 17.23
CA ARG A 142 -3.98 10.47 16.46
C ARG A 142 -3.12 9.94 15.31
N HIS A 143 -2.33 10.80 14.65
CA HIS A 143 -1.43 10.40 13.56
C HIS A 143 -0.31 9.46 14.02
N LEU A 144 0.02 9.44 15.32
CA LEU A 144 1.09 8.60 15.87
C LEU A 144 0.61 7.21 16.27
N ARG A 145 -0.69 6.92 16.17
CA ARG A 145 -1.27 5.64 16.61
C ARG A 145 -0.58 4.42 15.99
N ALA A 146 -0.37 4.45 14.66
CA ALA A 146 0.23 3.32 13.95
C ALA A 146 1.69 3.11 14.39
N PHE A 147 2.45 4.20 14.54
CA PHE A 147 3.80 4.18 15.08
C PHE A 147 3.84 3.60 16.49
N HIS A 148 3.08 4.17 17.43
CA HIS A 148 3.06 3.74 18.83
C HIS A 148 2.68 2.27 18.97
N GLN A 149 1.63 1.82 18.27
CA GLN A 149 1.23 0.42 18.28
C GLN A 149 2.37 -0.51 17.85
N ARG A 150 3.18 -0.11 16.88
CA ARG A 150 4.33 -0.91 16.43
C ARG A 150 5.47 -0.92 17.45
N VAL A 151 5.71 0.18 18.15
CA VAL A 151 6.71 0.21 19.22
C VAL A 151 6.24 -0.67 20.39
N VAL A 152 4.97 -0.58 20.79
CA VAL A 152 4.38 -1.47 21.80
C VAL A 152 4.52 -2.95 21.41
N GLU A 153 4.20 -3.30 20.17
CA GLU A 153 4.37 -4.66 19.66
C GLU A 153 5.84 -5.12 19.68
N ALA A 154 6.78 -4.22 19.38
CA ALA A 154 8.21 -4.50 19.46
C ALA A 154 8.72 -4.67 20.91
N SER A 155 8.13 -3.93 21.86
CA SER A 155 8.51 -3.99 23.29
C SER A 155 7.92 -5.19 24.05
N ARG A 156 6.85 -5.82 23.54
CA ARG A 156 6.10 -6.86 24.28
C ARG A 156 6.74 -8.25 24.28
N GLY A 157 7.69 -8.54 23.40
CA GLY A 157 8.19 -9.91 23.28
C GLY A 157 9.62 -10.07 23.76
N GLY A 158 9.79 -10.92 24.79
CA GLY A 158 11.06 -11.59 25.05
C GLY A 158 11.51 -12.31 23.78
N ASP A 159 12.78 -12.11 23.38
CA ASP A 159 13.39 -12.62 22.15
C ASP A 159 12.69 -12.25 20.81
N THR A 160 11.69 -11.36 20.79
CA THR A 160 11.00 -11.02 19.54
C THR A 160 11.81 -10.07 18.65
N VAL A 161 12.07 -10.52 17.41
CA VAL A 161 12.89 -9.87 16.35
C VAL A 161 12.28 -8.58 15.80
N ARG A 162 11.11 -8.14 16.29
CA ARG A 162 10.46 -6.96 15.71
C ARG A 162 11.12 -5.72 16.32
N SER A 163 11.84 -4.97 15.49
CA SER A 163 12.32 -3.63 15.84
C SER A 163 11.54 -2.57 15.06
N VAL A 164 11.43 -1.39 15.67
CA VAL A 164 10.98 -0.16 15.00
C VAL A 164 12.21 0.72 14.86
N ILE A 165 12.55 1.08 13.62
CA ILE A 165 13.75 1.84 13.30
C ILE A 165 13.34 3.16 12.65
N CYS A 166 13.98 4.27 13.00
CA CYS A 166 13.74 5.59 12.41
C CYS A 166 15.03 6.28 11.96
N ASN A 167 14.93 7.19 11.01
CA ASN A 167 16.08 7.95 10.49
C ASN A 167 16.39 9.23 11.28
N LEU A 168 16.15 9.21 12.59
CA LEU A 168 16.51 10.27 13.54
C LEU A 168 17.60 9.75 14.47
N GLN A 169 18.59 10.57 14.81
CA GLN A 169 19.59 10.24 15.84
C GLN A 169 19.19 10.77 17.22
N SER A 170 18.35 11.81 17.23
CA SER A 170 17.85 12.45 18.44
C SER A 170 16.47 13.08 18.19
N TRP A 171 15.60 13.11 19.20
CA TRP A 171 14.29 13.74 19.07
C TRP A 171 14.33 15.25 18.74
N PRO A 172 15.30 16.06 19.23
CA PRO A 172 15.42 17.46 18.84
C PRO A 172 15.55 17.71 17.32
N GLU A 173 16.03 16.73 16.53
CA GLU A 173 16.06 16.85 15.07
C GLU A 173 14.68 17.10 14.45
N MET A 174 13.61 16.59 15.07
CA MET A 174 12.23 16.80 14.62
C MET A 174 11.85 18.28 14.57
N ALA A 175 12.52 19.15 15.34
CA ALA A 175 12.26 20.58 15.38
C ALA A 175 12.65 21.31 14.07
N GLN A 176 13.41 20.65 13.19
CA GLN A 176 13.86 21.24 11.93
C GLN A 176 12.68 21.55 10.99
N ASP A 177 12.74 22.72 10.33
CA ASP A 177 11.69 23.15 9.42
C ASP A 177 11.55 22.22 8.21
N ASN A 178 10.31 21.82 7.93
CA ASN A 178 9.93 20.92 6.83
C ASN A 178 10.58 19.53 6.88
N LEU A 179 11.13 19.12 8.03
CA LEU A 179 11.64 17.76 8.18
C LEU A 179 10.48 16.76 8.12
N LYS A 180 10.62 15.78 7.24
CA LYS A 180 9.84 14.54 7.24
C LYS A 180 10.78 13.40 7.51
N TRP A 181 10.65 12.81 8.69
CA TRP A 181 11.39 11.61 9.04
C TRP A 181 10.56 10.38 8.68
N VAL A 182 11.19 9.22 8.67
CA VAL A 182 10.58 7.94 8.36
C VAL A 182 10.91 6.96 9.46
N TRP A 183 9.91 6.18 9.85
CA TRP A 183 10.13 4.95 10.59
C TRP A 183 9.75 3.75 9.73
N TRP A 184 10.30 2.61 10.07
CA TRP A 184 9.91 1.34 9.48
C TRP A 184 10.06 0.20 10.48
N SER A 185 9.33 -0.88 10.22
CA SER A 185 9.38 -2.12 10.97
C SER A 185 9.10 -3.29 10.03
N VAL A 186 9.75 -4.43 10.30
CA VAL A 186 9.61 -5.64 9.49
C VAL A 186 8.94 -6.74 10.30
N PHE A 187 7.93 -7.37 9.70
CA PHE A 187 7.33 -8.59 10.24
C PHE A 187 8.36 -9.73 10.28
N SER A 188 8.47 -10.40 11.42
CA SER A 188 9.35 -11.58 11.56
C SER A 188 8.57 -12.86 11.28
N ILE A 189 9.06 -13.66 10.34
CA ILE A 189 8.46 -14.96 10.00
C ILE A 189 8.46 -15.95 11.18
N HIS A 190 9.37 -15.78 12.15
CA HIS A 190 9.41 -16.61 13.36
C HIS A 190 8.18 -16.42 14.25
N GLN A 191 7.44 -15.31 14.11
CA GLN A 191 6.15 -15.14 14.79
C GLN A 191 5.11 -16.18 14.35
N LEU A 192 5.36 -16.91 13.26
CA LEU A 192 4.48 -17.95 12.76
C LEU A 192 4.93 -19.37 13.17
N GLU A 193 5.99 -19.51 13.97
CA GLU A 193 6.61 -20.81 14.31
C GLU A 193 5.65 -21.76 15.03
N ALA A 194 4.70 -21.24 15.79
CA ALA A 194 3.70 -22.05 16.48
C ALA A 194 2.80 -22.85 15.51
N PHE A 195 2.60 -22.36 14.28
CA PHE A 195 1.77 -23.06 13.30
C PHE A 195 2.41 -24.38 12.85
N ARG A 196 1.59 -25.43 12.74
CA ARG A 196 2.00 -26.74 12.22
C ARG A 196 2.46 -26.68 10.77
N SER A 197 1.87 -25.80 9.96
CA SER A 197 2.33 -25.54 8.60
C SER A 197 1.95 -24.14 8.14
N ILE A 198 2.81 -23.52 7.33
CA ILE A 198 2.58 -22.21 6.73
C ILE A 198 2.66 -22.35 5.21
N LYS A 199 1.67 -21.83 4.48
CA LYS A 199 1.64 -21.81 3.01
C LYS A 199 1.38 -20.40 2.51
N PHE A 200 2.23 -19.92 1.61
CA PHE A 200 2.02 -18.67 0.88
C PHE A 200 1.53 -18.98 -0.53
N LEU A 201 0.43 -18.35 -0.93
CA LEU A 201 -0.21 -18.45 -2.23
C LEU A 201 -0.13 -17.07 -2.92
N GLY A 202 1.04 -16.70 -3.42
CA GLY A 202 1.25 -15.42 -4.09
C GLY A 202 1.86 -15.60 -5.48
N ASN A 203 1.40 -14.79 -6.44
CA ASN A 203 2.07 -14.69 -7.74
C ASN A 203 3.54 -14.29 -7.53
N ALA A 204 4.44 -14.98 -8.24
CA ALA A 204 5.88 -14.72 -8.20
C ALA A 204 6.46 -14.46 -6.79
N PHE A 205 5.96 -15.16 -5.75
CA PHE A 205 6.27 -14.85 -4.35
C PHE A 205 7.78 -14.73 -4.07
N THR A 206 8.60 -15.61 -4.66
CA THR A 206 10.06 -15.61 -4.49
C THR A 206 10.78 -14.41 -5.12
N GLN A 207 10.12 -13.66 -6.01
CA GLN A 207 10.64 -12.44 -6.61
C GLN A 207 10.19 -11.18 -5.84
N SER A 208 9.16 -11.31 -4.98
CA SER A 208 8.59 -10.20 -4.24
C SER A 208 9.57 -9.58 -3.24
N LEU A 209 9.39 -8.27 -2.99
CA LEU A 209 10.08 -7.52 -1.94
C LEU A 209 9.91 -8.21 -0.58
N SER A 210 8.70 -8.70 -0.29
CA SER A 210 8.39 -9.36 0.97
C SER A 210 9.22 -10.62 1.19
N TYR A 211 9.32 -11.50 0.18
CA TYR A 211 10.17 -12.68 0.28
C TYR A 211 11.65 -12.30 0.46
N LYS A 212 12.14 -11.31 -0.29
CA LYS A 212 13.53 -10.83 -0.18
C LYS A 212 13.84 -10.32 1.23
N ILE A 213 12.92 -9.54 1.82
CA ILE A 213 13.02 -9.05 3.20
C ILE A 213 13.01 -10.21 4.20
N LEU A 214 12.03 -11.11 4.11
CA LEU A 214 11.87 -12.22 5.03
C LEU A 214 13.09 -13.16 4.98
N ARG A 215 13.57 -13.50 3.77
CA ARG A 215 14.72 -14.38 3.56
C ARG A 215 15.99 -13.77 4.14
N LYS A 216 16.21 -12.46 3.96
CA LYS A 216 17.36 -11.77 4.56
C LYS A 216 17.24 -11.78 6.08
N ARG A 217 16.11 -11.35 6.64
CA ARG A 217 15.93 -11.23 8.09
C ARG A 217 15.96 -12.55 8.84
N ALA A 218 15.44 -13.62 8.25
CA ALA A 218 15.43 -14.95 8.87
C ALA A 218 16.82 -15.59 9.03
N ASN A 219 17.88 -15.03 8.43
CA ASN A 219 19.21 -15.63 8.41
C ASN A 219 20.34 -14.67 8.85
N LEU A 220 20.03 -13.52 9.46
CA LEU A 220 20.99 -12.40 9.61
C LEU A 220 21.20 -11.88 11.04
N GLN A 221 20.81 -12.59 12.10
CA GLN A 221 21.17 -12.16 13.46
C GLN A 221 22.32 -13.01 14.01
N PRO A 222 23.55 -12.44 14.13
CA PRO A 222 24.65 -13.09 14.85
C PRO A 222 24.22 -13.38 16.29
N GLY A 223 24.38 -14.62 16.74
CA GLY A 223 23.94 -15.06 18.07
C GLY A 223 22.48 -15.54 18.15
N ASP A 224 21.73 -15.46 17.04
CA ASP A 224 20.38 -16.03 16.98
C ASP A 224 20.45 -17.54 16.75
N ASN A 225 20.16 -18.31 17.80
CA ASN A 225 20.14 -19.78 17.76
C ASN A 225 18.88 -20.36 17.10
N ARG A 226 18.01 -19.52 16.52
CA ARG A 226 16.80 -19.99 15.83
C ARG A 226 17.12 -20.80 14.59
N ARG A 227 16.23 -21.76 14.29
CA ARG A 227 16.37 -22.63 13.12
C ARG A 227 16.23 -21.82 11.83
N PRO A 228 17.09 -22.04 10.82
CA PRO A 228 16.97 -21.35 9.55
C PRO A 228 15.65 -21.71 8.85
N VAL A 229 15.04 -20.72 8.21
CA VAL A 229 13.76 -20.89 7.51
C VAL A 229 14.00 -21.54 6.14
N GLN A 230 13.38 -22.70 5.92
CA GLN A 230 13.42 -23.40 4.63
C GLN A 230 12.18 -23.11 3.80
N TRP A 231 12.39 -22.56 2.61
CA TRP A 231 11.34 -22.28 1.64
C TRP A 231 11.20 -23.46 0.67
N LYS A 232 10.00 -24.04 0.57
CA LYS A 232 9.71 -25.15 -0.33
C LYS A 232 8.59 -24.75 -1.29
N SER A 233 8.88 -24.78 -2.58
CA SER A 233 7.85 -24.63 -3.61
C SER A 233 6.95 -25.85 -3.61
N PHE A 234 5.64 -25.63 -3.75
CA PHE A 234 4.67 -26.68 -4.00
C PHE A 234 3.79 -26.28 -5.18
N SER A 235 3.44 -27.25 -6.00
CA SER A 235 2.48 -27.09 -7.10
C SER A 235 1.34 -28.06 -6.89
N LYS A 236 0.11 -27.62 -7.14
CA LYS A 236 -1.01 -28.52 -7.39
C LYS A 236 -1.19 -28.60 -8.89
N ASN A 237 -0.99 -29.80 -9.46
CA ASN A 237 -1.26 -30.07 -10.87
C ASN A 237 -2.77 -30.00 -11.14
N ARG A 238 -3.32 -28.79 -11.26
CA ARG A 238 -4.60 -28.57 -11.90
C ARG A 238 -4.32 -27.90 -13.23
N VAL A 239 -4.18 -28.72 -14.27
CA VAL A 239 -4.13 -28.24 -15.64
C VAL A 239 -5.55 -27.82 -16.00
N ARG A 240 -5.86 -26.53 -15.83
CA ARG A 240 -7.08 -25.96 -16.43
C ARG A 240 -6.74 -25.67 -17.88
N ALA A 241 -7.54 -26.17 -18.81
CA ALA A 241 -7.39 -25.82 -20.22
C ALA A 241 -7.86 -24.36 -20.39
N PHE A 242 -7.02 -23.55 -21.03
CA PHE A 242 -7.35 -22.17 -21.40
C PHE A 242 -7.54 -22.09 -22.91
N ALA A 243 -8.58 -21.38 -23.34
CA ALA A 243 -8.74 -21.00 -24.74
C ALA A 243 -7.59 -20.08 -25.18
N LYS A 244 -7.07 -20.32 -26.39
CA LYS A 244 -6.05 -19.47 -27.01
C LYS A 244 -6.62 -18.07 -27.31
N ARG A 245 -5.81 -17.03 -27.16
CA ARG A 245 -6.20 -15.64 -27.44
C ARG A 245 -4.99 -14.76 -27.78
N ASN A 246 -5.25 -13.62 -28.43
CA ASN A 246 -4.23 -12.59 -28.61
C ASN A 246 -4.32 -11.54 -27.49
N VAL A 247 -3.17 -11.00 -27.09
CA VAL A 247 -3.09 -9.93 -26.09
C VAL A 247 -2.21 -8.79 -26.62
N HIS A 248 -2.82 -7.64 -26.85
CA HIS A 248 -2.19 -6.43 -27.36
C HIS A 248 -1.80 -5.51 -26.20
N VAL A 249 -0.50 -5.36 -25.95
CA VAL A 249 0.02 -4.46 -24.91
C VAL A 249 0.46 -3.14 -25.56
N ARG A 250 -0.26 -2.07 -25.25
CA ARG A 250 -0.03 -0.74 -25.82
C ARG A 250 0.54 0.19 -24.75
N TYR A 251 1.56 0.97 -25.10
CA TYR A 251 2.12 1.99 -24.20
C TYR A 251 2.17 3.37 -24.87
N PHE A 252 2.15 4.44 -24.07
CA PHE A 252 2.06 5.82 -24.58
C PHE A 252 3.38 6.61 -24.49
N ALA A 253 4.30 6.19 -23.63
CA ALA A 253 5.49 6.96 -23.31
C ALA A 253 6.76 6.09 -23.24
N THR A 254 7.89 6.66 -23.68
CA THR A 254 9.22 6.10 -23.41
C THR A 254 9.75 6.53 -22.03
N ARG A 255 9.22 7.62 -21.47
CA ARG A 255 9.54 8.11 -20.13
C ARG A 255 8.93 7.23 -19.03
N ASN A 256 9.65 7.07 -17.92
CA ASN A 256 9.14 6.41 -16.73
C ASN A 256 7.89 7.06 -16.13
N ALA A 257 6.91 6.22 -15.80
CA ALA A 257 5.74 6.62 -15.03
C ALA A 257 6.15 7.18 -13.67
N ALA A 258 5.58 8.31 -13.28
CA ALA A 258 5.85 8.95 -11.99
C ALA A 258 4.65 9.77 -11.51
N CYS A 259 4.26 9.58 -10.24
CA CYS A 259 3.18 10.38 -9.63
C CYS A 259 3.47 11.87 -9.65
N SER A 260 4.74 12.26 -9.49
CA SER A 260 5.15 13.67 -9.57
C SER A 260 4.91 14.27 -10.95
N HIS A 261 5.10 13.48 -12.02
CA HIS A 261 4.80 13.89 -13.40
C HIS A 261 3.29 14.00 -13.62
N PHE A 262 2.52 12.99 -13.22
CA PHE A 262 1.06 12.96 -13.38
C PHE A 262 0.32 14.10 -12.69
N ALA A 263 0.94 14.74 -11.71
CA ALA A 263 0.40 15.89 -10.99
C ALA A 263 0.76 17.26 -11.61
N THR A 264 1.61 17.30 -12.65
CA THR A 264 1.95 18.56 -13.37
C THR A 264 0.92 18.89 -14.44
N ASP A 265 0.83 20.15 -14.87
CA ASP A 265 -0.07 20.57 -15.96
C ASP A 265 0.19 19.81 -17.27
N VAL A 266 1.46 19.48 -17.56
CA VAL A 266 1.85 18.63 -18.71
C VAL A 266 1.32 17.22 -18.51
N GLY A 267 1.54 16.62 -17.33
CA GLY A 267 1.03 15.29 -17.01
C GLY A 267 -0.50 15.20 -17.05
N LEU A 268 -1.21 16.22 -16.59
CA LEU A 268 -2.68 16.30 -16.68
C LEU A 268 -3.15 16.33 -18.14
N ARG A 269 -2.48 17.12 -19.01
CA ARG A 269 -2.77 17.11 -20.46
C ARG A 269 -2.53 15.75 -21.09
N HIS A 270 -1.42 15.07 -20.77
CA HIS A 270 -1.15 13.72 -21.29
C HIS A 270 -2.24 12.74 -20.88
N ARG A 271 -2.69 12.80 -19.61
CA ARG A 271 -3.76 11.93 -19.11
C ARG A 271 -5.08 12.18 -19.82
N LYS A 272 -5.40 13.44 -20.11
CA LYS A 272 -6.58 13.80 -20.92
C LYS A 272 -6.51 13.17 -22.31
N GLN A 273 -5.41 13.37 -23.03
CA GLN A 273 -5.20 12.82 -24.38
C GLN A 273 -5.28 11.29 -24.39
N ILE A 274 -4.68 10.63 -23.40
CA ILE A 274 -4.78 9.17 -23.23
C ILE A 274 -6.23 8.74 -22.99
N GLY A 275 -6.95 9.43 -22.11
CA GLY A 275 -8.35 9.14 -21.82
C GLY A 275 -9.24 9.28 -23.05
N GLU A 276 -9.12 10.39 -23.79
CA GLU A 276 -9.85 10.64 -25.04
C GLU A 276 -9.53 9.60 -26.10
N TYR A 277 -8.25 9.24 -26.26
CA TYR A 277 -7.85 8.17 -27.16
C TYR A 277 -8.52 6.85 -26.77
N VAL A 278 -8.41 6.40 -25.52
CA VAL A 278 -8.98 5.12 -25.08
C VAL A 278 -10.50 5.11 -25.23
N ALA A 279 -11.19 6.20 -24.88
CA ALA A 279 -12.63 6.33 -25.05
C ALA A 279 -13.06 6.19 -26.52
N SER A 280 -12.21 6.56 -27.48
CA SER A 280 -12.46 6.38 -28.92
C SER A 280 -12.25 4.94 -29.40
N GLN A 281 -11.51 4.11 -28.65
CA GLN A 281 -11.15 2.75 -29.07
C GLN A 281 -12.11 1.69 -28.55
N VAL A 282 -12.77 1.92 -27.41
CA VAL A 282 -13.56 0.89 -26.74
C VAL A 282 -14.77 1.49 -26.03
N ALA A 283 -15.89 0.76 -26.09
CA ALA A 283 -17.07 1.11 -25.32
C ALA A 283 -16.84 0.91 -23.81
N ALA A 284 -17.45 1.78 -23.01
CA ALA A 284 -17.36 1.82 -21.55
C ALA A 284 -17.52 0.46 -20.86
N GLU A 285 -18.47 -0.33 -21.34
CA GLU A 285 -18.83 -1.64 -20.84
C GLU A 285 -17.80 -2.72 -21.18
N HIS A 286 -16.88 -2.54 -22.11
CA HIS A 286 -15.89 -3.58 -22.41
C HIS A 286 -14.55 -3.38 -21.70
N MET A 287 -14.43 -2.33 -20.88
CA MET A 287 -13.18 -1.93 -20.25
C MET A 287 -13.27 -1.82 -18.73
N ILE A 288 -12.12 -2.01 -18.09
CA ILE A 288 -11.84 -1.53 -16.74
C ILE A 288 -10.69 -0.53 -16.79
N TRP A 289 -10.67 0.44 -15.88
CA TRP A 289 -9.53 1.35 -15.82
C TRP A 289 -9.17 1.81 -14.42
N THR A 290 -7.93 2.23 -14.27
CA THR A 290 -7.42 2.77 -13.01
C THR A 290 -6.28 3.76 -13.19
N CYS A 291 -6.04 4.54 -12.15
CA CYS A 291 -4.95 5.50 -12.09
C CYS A 291 -4.55 5.81 -10.64
N ASN A 292 -3.38 6.44 -10.46
CA ASN A 292 -3.08 7.08 -9.18
C ASN A 292 -4.13 8.16 -8.88
N LYS A 293 -4.73 8.11 -7.69
CA LYS A 293 -5.65 9.17 -7.26
C LYS A 293 -4.87 10.46 -7.04
N LEU A 294 -5.31 11.53 -7.69
CA LEU A 294 -4.93 12.89 -7.31
C LEU A 294 -5.68 13.29 -6.03
N LYS A 295 -5.19 14.33 -5.34
CA LYS A 295 -5.81 14.84 -4.09
C LYS A 295 -7.28 15.26 -4.28
N ASP A 296 -7.67 15.56 -5.52
CA ASP A 296 -9.04 15.84 -5.92
C ASP A 296 -9.44 14.87 -7.04
N VAL A 297 -10.32 13.91 -6.73
CA VAL A 297 -10.74 12.84 -7.66
C VAL A 297 -11.62 13.41 -8.78
N VAL A 298 -12.35 14.50 -8.52
CA VAL A 298 -13.30 15.09 -9.47
C VAL A 298 -12.57 15.89 -10.56
N ALA A 299 -11.34 16.33 -10.30
CA ALA A 299 -10.53 17.14 -11.22
C ALA A 299 -9.52 16.32 -12.04
N ASP A 300 -9.59 14.98 -11.99
CA ASP A 300 -8.65 14.14 -12.72
C ASP A 300 -9.13 13.94 -14.17
N PRO A 301 -8.34 14.36 -15.19
CA PRO A 301 -8.81 14.38 -16.58
C PRO A 301 -9.21 13.01 -17.16
N LEU A 302 -8.78 11.90 -16.55
CA LEU A 302 -9.26 10.59 -16.96
C LEU A 302 -10.74 10.39 -16.63
N PHE A 303 -11.26 10.98 -15.54
CA PHE A 303 -12.69 10.93 -15.21
C PHE A 303 -13.56 11.82 -16.11
N GLU A 304 -12.95 12.78 -16.83
CA GLU A 304 -13.67 13.55 -17.87
C GLU A 304 -13.90 12.70 -19.13
N ALA A 305 -12.92 11.87 -19.49
CA ALA A 305 -12.95 11.09 -20.72
C ALA A 305 -13.50 9.67 -20.54
N LEU A 306 -13.33 9.08 -19.35
CA LEU A 306 -13.67 7.68 -19.08
C LEU A 306 -14.75 7.56 -18.00
N PRO A 307 -15.65 6.58 -18.12
CA PRO A 307 -16.79 6.41 -17.22
C PRO A 307 -16.34 5.98 -15.82
N ALA A 308 -16.85 6.67 -14.80
CA ALA A 308 -16.58 6.34 -13.40
C ALA A 308 -17.08 4.94 -13.00
N THR A 309 -18.06 4.38 -13.71
CA THR A 309 -18.59 3.01 -13.48
C THR A 309 -17.58 1.92 -13.80
N SER A 310 -16.64 2.19 -14.71
CA SER A 310 -15.58 1.25 -15.10
C SER A 310 -14.27 1.51 -14.33
N TYR A 311 -14.25 2.53 -13.46
CA TYR A 311 -13.10 2.85 -12.62
C TYR A 311 -13.00 1.87 -11.46
N LEU A 312 -11.81 1.31 -11.29
CA LEU A 312 -11.46 0.42 -10.19
C LEU A 312 -10.28 0.98 -9.41
N ARG A 313 -10.16 0.62 -8.13
CA ARG A 313 -8.92 0.89 -7.37
C ARG A 313 -7.78 0.04 -7.96
N PRO A 314 -6.50 0.50 -7.93
CA PRO A 314 -5.40 -0.27 -8.52
C PRO A 314 -5.26 -1.69 -7.98
N ARG A 315 -5.39 -1.85 -6.65
CA ARG A 315 -5.34 -3.18 -6.01
C ARG A 315 -6.71 -3.87 -6.09
N GLN A 316 -6.79 -4.90 -6.92
CA GLN A 316 -7.99 -5.72 -7.17
C GLN A 316 -7.82 -7.18 -6.73
N ALA A 317 -7.00 -7.45 -5.72
CA ALA A 317 -6.82 -8.79 -5.16
C ALA A 317 -8.17 -9.48 -4.88
N GLY A 318 -8.26 -10.77 -5.23
CA GLY A 318 -9.47 -11.58 -5.04
C GLY A 318 -10.70 -11.27 -5.92
N THR A 319 -10.73 -10.20 -6.73
CA THR A 319 -11.93 -9.86 -7.53
C THR A 319 -12.02 -10.67 -8.83
N ASP A 320 -13.12 -11.38 -9.07
CA ASP A 320 -13.37 -12.11 -10.35
C ASP A 320 -14.51 -11.47 -11.19
N ALA A 321 -15.07 -10.35 -10.76
CA ALA A 321 -16.27 -9.74 -11.35
C ALA A 321 -16.11 -9.11 -12.75
N TYR A 322 -14.88 -9.03 -13.27
CA TYR A 322 -14.54 -8.32 -14.52
C TYR A 322 -13.90 -9.23 -15.58
N MET A 323 -13.97 -10.55 -15.38
CA MET A 323 -13.43 -11.54 -16.32
C MET A 323 -14.14 -11.55 -17.68
N ASP A 324 -15.27 -10.84 -17.81
CA ASP A 324 -15.99 -10.62 -19.06
C ASP A 324 -15.46 -9.44 -19.88
N ARG A 325 -14.57 -8.61 -19.30
CA ARG A 325 -14.04 -7.40 -19.96
C ARG A 325 -12.79 -7.74 -20.76
N SER A 326 -12.69 -7.24 -21.99
CA SER A 326 -11.57 -7.49 -22.91
C SER A 326 -10.54 -6.36 -22.93
N HIS A 327 -10.78 -5.25 -22.22
CA HIS A 327 -9.92 -4.08 -22.27
C HIS A 327 -9.53 -3.60 -20.87
N ALA A 328 -8.29 -3.14 -20.71
CA ALA A 328 -7.82 -2.53 -19.46
C ALA A 328 -6.91 -1.33 -19.72
N LEU A 329 -7.17 -0.21 -19.04
CA LEU A 329 -6.26 0.93 -18.98
C LEU A 329 -5.71 1.10 -17.57
N ILE A 330 -4.39 1.25 -17.44
CA ILE A 330 -3.76 1.53 -16.15
C ILE A 330 -2.67 2.60 -16.29
N ILE A 331 -2.97 3.78 -15.75
CA ILE A 331 -2.02 4.90 -15.63
C ILE A 331 -1.57 5.02 -14.19
N TYR A 332 -0.60 4.18 -13.83
CA TYR A 332 -0.17 3.98 -12.45
C TYR A 332 1.35 4.06 -12.30
N ALA A 333 1.80 4.66 -11.21
CA ALA A 333 3.18 4.73 -10.77
C ALA A 333 3.24 4.54 -9.26
N SER A 334 4.25 3.83 -8.77
CA SER A 334 4.47 3.63 -7.33
C SER A 334 5.95 3.59 -6.98
N LYS A 335 6.73 4.50 -7.59
CA LYS A 335 8.17 4.63 -7.32
C LYS A 335 8.43 4.97 -5.85
N PRO A 336 9.53 4.48 -5.24
CA PRO A 336 9.83 4.76 -3.85
C PRO A 336 10.11 6.26 -3.66
N SER A 337 9.63 6.83 -2.56
CA SER A 337 10.01 8.18 -2.12
C SER A 337 11.48 8.22 -1.72
N ARG A 338 12.07 9.41 -1.55
CA ARG A 338 13.46 9.54 -1.08
C ARG A 338 13.70 8.85 0.26
N ASN A 339 12.75 8.96 1.20
CA ASN A 339 12.84 8.30 2.49
C ASN A 339 12.68 6.78 2.35
N MET A 340 11.77 6.31 1.47
CA MET A 340 11.66 4.88 1.18
C MET A 340 12.93 4.31 0.56
N ARG A 341 13.58 5.01 -0.38
CA ARG A 341 14.89 4.60 -0.92
C ARG A 341 15.93 4.44 0.18
N SER A 342 15.92 5.35 1.15
CA SER A 342 16.78 5.24 2.34
C SER A 342 16.49 3.96 3.13
N VAL A 343 15.21 3.62 3.34
CA VAL A 343 14.82 2.37 4.02
C VAL A 343 15.29 1.15 3.23
N LEU A 344 15.08 1.13 1.91
CA LEU A 344 15.49 0.03 1.03
C LEU A 344 17.01 -0.16 1.06
N ASP A 345 17.78 0.92 0.98
CA ASP A 345 19.24 0.92 1.09
C ASP A 345 19.71 0.31 2.42
N HIS A 346 19.10 0.71 3.55
CA HIS A 346 19.42 0.11 4.85
C HIS A 346 19.05 -1.38 4.93
N LEU A 347 18.00 -1.81 4.23
CA LEU A 347 17.65 -3.23 4.06
C LEU A 347 18.47 -3.94 2.96
N ARG A 348 19.40 -3.22 2.32
CA ARG A 348 20.23 -3.66 1.19
C ARG A 348 19.41 -4.14 -0.01
N LEU A 349 18.29 -3.50 -0.28
CA LEU A 349 17.35 -3.83 -1.37
C LEU A 349 17.40 -2.75 -2.43
N ASP A 350 17.21 -3.15 -3.68
CA ASP A 350 17.25 -2.24 -4.81
C ASP A 350 15.90 -1.54 -4.99
N ASP A 351 15.93 -0.31 -5.52
CA ASP A 351 14.72 0.42 -5.92
C ASP A 351 13.82 -0.40 -6.87
N SER A 352 14.44 -1.23 -7.72
CA SER A 352 13.74 -2.12 -8.66
C SER A 352 12.87 -3.16 -7.93
N ASP A 353 13.29 -3.68 -6.77
CA ASP A 353 12.52 -4.64 -5.97
C ASP A 353 11.19 -4.02 -5.50
N TRP A 354 11.25 -2.74 -5.10
CA TRP A 354 10.08 -1.98 -4.74
C TRP A 354 9.18 -1.71 -5.95
N VAL A 355 9.75 -1.29 -7.07
CA VAL A 355 8.99 -1.00 -8.30
C VAL A 355 8.29 -2.24 -8.81
N ILE A 356 8.97 -3.39 -8.87
CA ILE A 356 8.36 -4.66 -9.28
C ILE A 356 7.18 -4.98 -8.36
N SER A 357 7.37 -4.93 -7.04
CA SER A 357 6.35 -5.37 -6.08
C SER A 357 5.17 -4.41 -5.94
N ASN A 358 5.41 -3.09 -6.00
CA ASN A 358 4.39 -2.08 -5.71
C ASN A 358 3.80 -1.41 -6.95
N GLU A 359 4.48 -1.51 -8.10
CA GLU A 359 4.01 -0.96 -9.37
C GLU A 359 3.66 -2.08 -10.35
N TYR A 360 4.62 -2.90 -10.74
CA TYR A 360 4.43 -3.84 -11.84
C TYR A 360 3.51 -5.01 -11.48
N GLU A 361 3.65 -5.60 -10.29
CA GLU A 361 2.71 -6.63 -9.81
C GLU A 361 1.30 -6.06 -9.62
N THR A 362 1.17 -4.80 -9.20
CA THR A 362 -0.16 -4.14 -9.12
C THR A 362 -0.77 -4.00 -10.52
N ILE A 363 0.05 -3.62 -11.51
CA ILE A 363 -0.38 -3.54 -12.91
C ILE A 363 -0.80 -4.92 -13.42
N LEU A 364 0.04 -5.94 -13.21
CA LEU A 364 -0.24 -7.31 -13.60
C LEU A 364 -1.52 -7.84 -12.97
N GLN A 365 -1.68 -7.70 -11.66
CA GLN A 365 -2.88 -8.11 -10.94
C GLN A 365 -4.13 -7.40 -11.42
N PHE A 366 -4.02 -6.13 -11.85
CA PHE A 366 -5.13 -5.36 -12.39
C PHE A 366 -5.55 -5.86 -13.78
N VAL A 367 -4.61 -5.95 -14.71
CA VAL A 367 -4.91 -6.32 -16.10
C VAL A 367 -5.33 -7.77 -16.22
N THR A 368 -4.84 -8.65 -15.34
CA THR A 368 -5.31 -10.04 -15.25
C THR A 368 -6.70 -10.18 -14.60
N ARG A 369 -7.42 -9.08 -14.28
CA ARG A 369 -8.86 -9.14 -13.94
C ARG A 369 -9.78 -9.12 -15.14
N THR A 370 -9.24 -8.88 -16.32
CA THR A 370 -9.93 -9.00 -17.60
C THR A 370 -10.14 -10.47 -17.99
N SER A 371 -10.66 -10.69 -19.19
CA SER A 371 -10.83 -11.99 -19.81
C SER A 371 -9.56 -12.83 -19.88
N VAL A 372 -8.35 -12.25 -19.75
CA VAL A 372 -7.07 -12.99 -19.60
C VAL A 372 -7.14 -14.09 -18.53
N ARG A 373 -7.95 -13.89 -17.47
CA ARG A 373 -8.09 -14.86 -16.37
C ARG A 373 -9.21 -15.86 -16.58
N ASP A 374 -10.13 -15.62 -17.52
CA ASP A 374 -11.19 -16.57 -17.87
C ASP A 374 -10.67 -17.66 -18.81
N PRO A 375 -10.68 -18.94 -18.40
CA PRO A 375 -10.16 -20.02 -19.23
C PRO A 375 -11.07 -20.39 -20.39
N ALA A 376 -12.36 -20.03 -20.34
CA ALA A 376 -13.30 -20.27 -21.42
C ALA A 376 -13.31 -19.14 -22.45
N ASN A 377 -12.86 -17.94 -22.09
CA ASN A 377 -12.90 -16.76 -22.96
C ASN A 377 -11.73 -16.76 -23.95
N ALA A 378 -12.03 -16.71 -25.24
CA ALA A 378 -11.05 -16.67 -26.33
C ALA A 378 -10.88 -15.27 -26.95
N GLN A 379 -11.61 -14.26 -26.45
CA GLN A 379 -11.58 -12.91 -27.01
C GLN A 379 -10.19 -12.30 -26.89
N ASP A 380 -9.82 -11.54 -27.91
CA ASP A 380 -8.61 -10.73 -27.89
C ASP A 380 -8.71 -9.66 -26.80
N VAL A 381 -7.55 -9.36 -26.20
CA VAL A 381 -7.46 -8.43 -25.08
C VAL A 381 -6.54 -7.28 -25.44
N THR A 382 -6.97 -6.05 -25.16
CA THR A 382 -6.09 -4.87 -25.27
C THR A 382 -5.80 -4.28 -23.90
N ILE A 383 -4.52 -4.11 -23.61
CA ILE A 383 -4.02 -3.57 -22.34
C ILE A 383 -3.24 -2.30 -22.64
N TRP A 384 -3.65 -1.17 -22.07
CA TRP A 384 -2.94 0.09 -22.15
C TRP A 384 -2.22 0.40 -20.84
N VAL A 385 -0.92 0.65 -20.93
CA VAL A 385 -0.06 1.09 -19.82
C VAL A 385 0.62 2.40 -20.15
N TYR A 386 1.20 3.08 -19.17
CA TYR A 386 1.79 4.38 -19.42
C TYR A 386 3.09 4.29 -20.21
N ASN A 387 4.03 3.42 -19.82
CA ASN A 387 5.37 3.39 -20.42
C ASN A 387 5.83 2.01 -20.92
N LYS A 388 6.94 2.04 -21.66
CA LYS A 388 7.59 0.84 -22.21
C LYS A 388 7.97 -0.18 -21.14
N ASP A 389 8.55 0.23 -20.00
CA ASP A 389 8.98 -0.73 -18.98
C ASP A 389 7.82 -1.51 -18.36
N GLN A 390 6.67 -0.85 -18.13
CA GLN A 390 5.45 -1.51 -17.69
C GLN A 390 4.94 -2.51 -18.73
N ALA A 391 4.99 -2.13 -20.01
CA ALA A 391 4.57 -3.00 -21.11
C ALA A 391 5.50 -4.21 -21.26
N THR A 392 6.81 -4.01 -21.22
CA THR A 392 7.81 -5.08 -21.26
C THR A 392 7.61 -6.08 -20.12
N TYR A 393 7.38 -5.59 -18.89
CA TYR A 393 7.12 -6.48 -17.76
C TYR A 393 5.86 -7.34 -17.98
N LEU A 394 4.79 -6.78 -18.54
CA LEU A 394 3.60 -7.55 -18.90
C LEU A 394 3.91 -8.59 -19.99
N MET A 395 4.69 -8.22 -21.00
CA MET A 395 5.10 -9.14 -22.07
C MET A 395 5.89 -10.33 -21.52
N ASP A 396 6.83 -10.09 -20.60
CA ASP A 396 7.61 -11.15 -19.95
C ASP A 396 6.70 -12.14 -19.22
N TYR A 397 5.68 -11.65 -18.52
CA TYR A 397 4.69 -12.51 -17.87
C TYR A 397 3.82 -13.27 -18.89
N LEU A 398 3.28 -12.57 -19.89
CA LEU A 398 2.40 -13.16 -20.90
C LEU A 398 3.12 -14.24 -21.73
N ALA A 399 4.43 -14.09 -21.98
CA ALA A 399 5.25 -15.10 -22.65
C ALA A 399 5.34 -16.43 -21.87
N THR A 400 5.06 -16.43 -20.57
CA THR A 400 4.98 -17.67 -19.77
C THR A 400 3.67 -18.43 -19.97
N LEU A 401 2.65 -17.79 -20.54
CA LEU A 401 1.32 -18.35 -20.73
C LEU A 401 1.19 -19.00 -22.12
N ARG A 402 1.23 -20.34 -22.16
CA ARG A 402 1.15 -21.13 -23.42
C ARG A 402 -0.11 -20.89 -24.28
N HIS A 403 -1.13 -20.25 -23.73
CA HIS A 403 -2.40 -19.97 -24.39
C HIS A 403 -2.53 -18.51 -24.85
N VAL A 404 -1.48 -17.69 -24.68
CA VAL A 404 -1.46 -16.30 -25.09
C VAL A 404 -0.44 -16.11 -26.20
N THR A 405 -0.85 -15.41 -27.25
CA THR A 405 0.06 -14.75 -28.19
C THR A 405 0.00 -13.27 -27.90
N ALA A 406 1.13 -12.63 -27.60
CA ALA A 406 1.15 -11.22 -27.22
C ALA A 406 2.05 -10.39 -28.15
N ASP A 407 1.68 -9.13 -28.34
CA ASP A 407 2.45 -8.11 -29.05
C ASP A 407 2.46 -6.80 -28.27
N ILE A 408 3.45 -5.95 -28.56
CA ILE A 408 3.70 -4.70 -27.86
C ILE A 408 3.93 -3.56 -28.86
N ASP A 409 3.16 -2.47 -28.74
CA ASP A 409 3.33 -1.29 -29.59
C ASP A 409 3.25 0.04 -28.83
N LEU A 410 3.97 1.03 -29.35
CA LEU A 410 3.84 2.43 -28.95
C LEU A 410 2.63 3.06 -29.63
N ILE A 411 1.74 3.64 -28.84
CA ILE A 411 0.71 4.57 -29.32
C ILE A 411 1.28 5.99 -29.22
N ASP A 412 1.71 6.52 -30.35
CA ASP A 412 2.23 7.88 -30.42
C ASP A 412 1.08 8.89 -30.47
N LEU A 413 0.78 9.50 -29.32
CA LEU A 413 -0.19 10.60 -29.20
C LEU A 413 0.48 11.99 -29.33
N GLY A 414 1.75 12.06 -29.73
CA GLY A 414 2.53 13.30 -29.76
C GLY A 414 2.76 13.87 -28.36
N LEU A 415 2.91 13.01 -27.34
CA LEU A 415 3.11 13.44 -25.95
C LEU A 415 4.46 14.16 -25.83
N VAL A 416 4.42 15.45 -25.49
CA VAL A 416 5.63 16.27 -25.37
C VAL A 416 6.27 16.03 -24.01
N PHE A 417 7.41 15.36 -24.00
CA PHE A 417 8.22 15.20 -22.81
C PHE A 417 9.27 16.29 -22.78
N GLU A 418 9.17 17.22 -21.82
CA GLU A 418 10.30 18.09 -21.51
C GLU A 418 11.52 17.22 -21.21
N ALA A 419 12.64 17.48 -21.89
CA ALA A 419 13.90 16.80 -21.62
C ALA A 419 14.16 16.92 -20.11
N SER A 420 14.22 15.79 -19.41
CA SER A 420 14.61 15.80 -18.01
C SER A 420 16.03 16.32 -17.96
N ASN A 421 16.23 17.58 -17.54
CA ASN A 421 17.56 18.07 -17.24
C ASN A 421 18.20 17.07 -16.25
N PRO A 422 19.34 16.44 -16.60
CA PRO A 422 20.02 15.48 -15.72
C PRO A 422 20.55 16.14 -14.44
N GLY A 423 20.56 17.48 -14.39
CA GLY A 423 20.93 18.24 -13.21
C GLY A 423 19.86 18.14 -12.14
N GLY A 424 20.17 17.42 -11.06
CA GLY A 424 19.60 17.76 -9.76
C GLY A 424 19.69 19.27 -9.57
N ARG A 425 18.63 19.89 -9.05
CA ARG A 425 18.58 21.33 -8.77
C ARG A 425 19.92 21.71 -8.12
N PRO A 426 20.74 22.61 -8.70
CA PRO A 426 22.00 23.00 -8.09
C PRO A 426 21.71 23.38 -6.64
N LYS A 427 22.54 22.90 -5.70
CA LYS A 427 22.49 23.38 -4.32
C LYS A 427 22.77 24.87 -4.39
N ILE A 428 21.71 25.67 -4.46
CA ILE A 428 21.81 27.10 -4.24
C ILE A 428 22.13 27.21 -2.74
N SER A 429 23.41 27.39 -2.41
CA SER A 429 23.84 27.82 -1.09
C SER A 429 23.32 29.24 -0.92
N ARG A 430 22.07 29.35 -0.46
CA ARG A 430 21.47 30.65 -0.15
C ARG A 430 22.12 31.16 1.11
N THR A 431 22.43 32.45 1.12
CA THR A 431 22.81 33.14 2.35
C THR A 431 21.61 33.11 3.32
N PRO A 432 21.84 33.27 4.65
CA PRO A 432 20.75 33.33 5.63
C PRO A 432 19.66 34.35 5.27
N ASP A 433 20.05 35.48 4.67
CA ASP A 433 19.13 36.55 4.27
C ASP A 433 18.28 36.18 3.04
N GLU A 434 18.86 35.50 2.05
CA GLU A 434 18.13 34.99 0.89
C GLU A 434 17.15 33.88 1.28
N ALA A 435 17.52 33.05 2.26
CA ALA A 435 16.63 32.03 2.82
C ALA A 435 15.46 32.66 3.57
N ALA A 436 15.69 33.73 4.34
CA ALA A 436 14.66 34.47 5.06
C ALA A 436 13.70 35.19 4.10
N ALA A 437 14.21 35.85 3.06
CA ALA A 437 13.40 36.54 2.05
C ALA A 437 12.48 35.56 1.30
N LEU A 438 13.00 34.39 0.93
CA LEU A 438 12.22 33.37 0.23
C LEU A 438 11.22 32.66 1.15
N ALA A 439 11.55 32.49 2.42
CA ALA A 439 10.59 32.02 3.42
C ALA A 439 9.43 33.00 3.62
N GLN A 440 9.72 34.31 3.59
CA GLN A 440 8.71 35.36 3.66
C GLN A 440 7.81 35.36 2.41
N GLU A 441 8.41 35.27 1.22
CA GLU A 441 7.68 35.17 -0.05
C GLU A 441 6.76 33.92 -0.09
N GLN A 442 7.24 32.78 0.41
CA GLN A 442 6.43 31.56 0.52
C GLN A 442 5.28 31.72 1.52
N ARG A 443 5.51 32.40 2.66
CA ARG A 443 4.46 32.73 3.64
C ARG A 443 3.40 33.62 3.01
N ASP A 444 3.81 34.63 2.26
CA ASP A 444 2.91 35.57 1.59
C ASP A 444 2.10 34.89 0.48
N ARG A 445 2.74 34.03 -0.32
CA ARG A 445 2.07 33.23 -1.34
C ARG A 445 1.04 32.26 -0.73
N LYS A 446 1.40 31.60 0.38
CA LYS A 446 0.49 30.69 1.10
C LYS A 446 -0.69 31.48 1.71
N ALA A 447 -0.42 32.65 2.29
CA ALA A 447 -1.46 33.53 2.82
C ALA A 447 -2.41 34.02 1.72
N ARG A 448 -1.90 34.37 0.53
CA ARG A 448 -2.71 34.77 -0.63
C ARG A 448 -3.60 33.63 -1.10
N THR A 449 -3.04 32.44 -1.27
CA THR A 449 -3.77 31.25 -1.72
C THR A 449 -4.88 30.86 -0.72
N GLU A 450 -4.60 30.94 0.59
CA GLU A 450 -5.60 30.66 1.62
C GLU A 450 -6.69 31.73 1.68
N ARG A 451 -6.37 33.01 1.44
CA ARG A 451 -7.37 34.08 1.31
C ARG A 451 -8.29 33.84 0.13
N GLU A 452 -7.75 33.46 -1.03
CA GLU A 452 -8.55 33.13 -2.22
C GLU A 452 -9.43 31.90 -2.00
N ARG A 453 -8.90 30.85 -1.36
CA ARG A 453 -9.66 29.65 -0.98
C ARG A 453 -10.83 30.01 -0.07
N ARG A 454 -10.60 30.84 0.96
CA ARG A 454 -11.65 31.32 1.87
C ARG A 454 -12.69 32.19 1.16
N LYS A 455 -12.28 32.99 0.18
CA LYS A 455 -13.20 33.79 -0.65
C LYS A 455 -14.11 32.88 -1.47
N LYS A 456 -13.54 31.90 -2.20
CA LYS A 456 -14.32 30.90 -2.95
C LYS A 456 -15.27 30.10 -2.05
N LEU A 457 -14.83 29.71 -0.85
CA LEU A 457 -15.66 28.97 0.10
C LEU A 457 -16.82 29.83 0.64
N LYS A 458 -16.61 31.13 0.83
CA LYS A 458 -17.67 32.08 1.21
C LYS A 458 -18.65 32.31 0.08
N GLU A 459 -18.17 32.48 -1.15
CA GLU A 459 -19.01 32.62 -2.35
C GLU A 459 -19.86 31.35 -2.56
N ALA A 460 -19.27 30.16 -2.46
CA ALA A 460 -19.99 28.90 -2.54
C ALA A 460 -21.06 28.75 -1.45
N ARG A 461 -20.77 29.18 -0.21
CA ARG A 461 -21.76 29.18 0.88
C ARG A 461 -22.89 30.19 0.69
N PHE A 462 -22.59 31.35 0.09
CA PHE A 462 -23.58 32.37 -0.25
C PHE A 462 -24.52 31.87 -1.35
N VAL A 463 -23.97 31.26 -2.41
CA VAL A 463 -24.77 30.63 -3.49
C VAL A 463 -25.61 29.47 -2.97
N ALA A 464 -25.11 28.71 -1.98
CA ALA A 464 -25.84 27.62 -1.34
C ALA A 464 -26.90 28.06 -0.29
N GLY A 465 -27.17 29.37 -0.16
CA GLY A 465 -28.23 29.88 0.72
C GLY A 465 -27.98 29.68 2.22
N GLN A 466 -26.74 29.35 2.64
CA GLN A 466 -26.42 29.14 4.04
C GLN A 466 -26.14 30.47 4.76
N PRO A 467 -26.82 30.80 5.87
CA PRO A 467 -26.60 32.06 6.57
C PRO A 467 -25.19 32.12 7.17
N LEU A 468 -24.48 33.22 6.87
CA LEU A 468 -23.16 33.50 7.43
C LEU A 468 -23.32 33.75 8.95
N ARG A 469 -22.76 32.86 9.79
CA ARG A 469 -22.74 33.07 11.24
C ARG A 469 -22.04 34.41 11.55
N PRO A 470 -22.67 35.33 12.30
CA PRO A 470 -22.03 36.58 12.70
C PRO A 470 -20.80 36.28 13.57
N ARG A 471 -19.74 37.07 13.40
CA ARG A 471 -18.52 36.97 14.23
C ARG A 471 -18.90 37.16 15.69
N GLY A 472 -18.65 36.14 16.51
CA GLY A 472 -18.83 36.22 17.96
C GLY A 472 -18.02 37.38 18.54
N ARG A 473 -18.68 38.18 19.38
CA ARG A 473 -18.07 39.33 20.08
C ARG A 473 -16.90 38.83 20.93
N PRO A 474 -15.71 39.47 20.91
CA PRO A 474 -14.58 39.05 21.72
C PRO A 474 -14.96 39.08 23.20
N ARG A 475 -14.65 38.01 23.93
CA ARG A 475 -14.78 37.95 25.40
C ARG A 475 -13.90 39.05 25.99
N LYS A 476 -14.48 39.93 26.80
CA LYS A 476 -13.72 40.83 27.67
C LYS A 476 -12.84 39.96 28.58
N ALA A 477 -11.54 40.21 28.58
CA ALA A 477 -10.62 39.62 29.54
C ALA A 477 -11.02 40.10 30.95
N ALA A 478 -11.03 39.16 31.91
CA ALA A 478 -11.15 39.40 33.34
C ALA A 478 -9.81 39.04 33.98
#